data_AF-A0A522AB54-F1
#
_entry.id   AF-A0A522AB54-F1
#
_cell.length_a   1.000
_cell.length_b   1.000
_cell.length_c   1.000
_cell.angle_alpha   90.00
_cell.angle_beta   90.00
_cell.angle_gamma   90.00
#
_symmetry.space_group_name_H-M   'P 1'
#
loop_
_entity.id
_entity.type
_entity.pdbx_description
1 polymer ?
#
loop_
_entity_poly.entity_id
_entity_poly.type
_entity_poly.pdbx_seq_one_letter_code
_entity_poly.pdbx_strand_id
1 'polypeptide(L)'
;MFELGGKTALVTGASGGIGAAIARSLHAQGATVALHGTRREALDALAAELGARAHVVTCSFTDRAAVEKLIPEVEAALGGLDILVNNAGSTRDG
;
A
#
# COMPACT_ATOMS: atom_id res chain seq x y z
N MET A 1 -16.98 5.16 13.57
CA MET A 1 -15.83 4.83 12.71
C MET A 1 -14.63 5.61 13.24
N PHE A 2 -13.40 5.09 13.18
CA PHE A 2 -12.21 5.72 13.79
C PHE A 2 -11.53 6.72 12.85
N GLU A 3 -11.04 7.84 13.36
CA GLU A 3 -10.30 8.83 12.58
C GLU A 3 -8.81 8.47 12.49
N LEU A 4 -8.26 8.43 11.28
CA LEU A 4 -6.85 8.14 10.98
C LEU A 4 -6.14 9.34 10.32
N GLY A 5 -6.70 10.54 10.48
CA GLY A 5 -6.07 11.78 10.02
C GLY A 5 -4.63 11.91 10.51
N GLY A 6 -3.71 12.19 9.59
CA GLY A 6 -2.28 12.32 9.89
C GLY A 6 -1.54 11.00 10.12
N LYS A 7 -2.21 9.85 9.99
CA LYS A 7 -1.56 8.53 10.01
C LYS A 7 -1.09 8.12 8.63
N THR A 8 -0.01 7.36 8.61
CA THR A 8 0.63 6.82 7.41
C THR A 8 0.49 5.30 7.40
N ALA A 9 0.11 4.71 6.27
CA ALA A 9 -0.16 3.28 6.18
C ALA A 9 0.41 2.64 4.92
N LEU A 10 1.10 1.51 5.08
CA LEU A 10 1.50 0.64 3.97
C LEU A 10 0.51 -0.52 3.85
N VAL A 11 -0.08 -0.69 2.67
CA VAL A 11 -0.89 -1.86 2.33
C VAL A 11 -0.19 -2.69 1.27
N THR A 12 0.29 -3.87 1.65
CA THR A 12 0.90 -4.82 0.71
C THR A 12 -0.17 -5.62 -0.02
N GLY A 13 0.03 -5.90 -1.31
CA GLY A 13 -0.99 -6.57 -2.13
C GLY A 13 -2.20 -5.69 -2.44
N ALA A 14 -2.02 -4.36 -2.43
CA ALA A 14 -3.08 -3.38 -2.67
C ALA A 14 -3.65 -3.42 -4.11
N SER A 15 -3.00 -4.12 -5.03
CA SER A 15 -3.47 -4.25 -6.41
C SER A 15 -4.69 -5.17 -6.58
N GLY A 16 -5.09 -5.91 -5.54
CA GLY A 16 -6.17 -6.90 -5.60
C GLY A 16 -7.19 -6.79 -4.46
N GLY A 17 -8.40 -7.29 -4.71
CA GLY A 17 -9.56 -7.42 -3.81
C GLY A 17 -9.44 -6.78 -2.43
N ILE A 18 -9.04 -7.60 -1.44
CA ILE A 18 -8.99 -7.21 -0.02
C ILE A 18 -8.00 -6.06 0.21
N GLY A 19 -6.80 -6.11 -0.38
CA GLY A 19 -5.80 -5.06 -0.24
C GLY A 19 -6.30 -3.70 -0.75
N ALA A 20 -6.93 -3.68 -1.92
CA ALA A 20 -7.53 -2.47 -2.47
C ALA A 20 -8.65 -1.94 -1.55
N ALA A 21 -9.52 -2.83 -1.04
CA ALA A 21 -10.59 -2.45 -0.13
C ALA A 21 -10.07 -1.88 1.20
N ILE A 22 -9.02 -2.47 1.77
CA ILE A 22 -8.36 -1.95 2.97
C ILE A 22 -7.76 -0.57 2.70
N ALA A 23 -7.03 -0.40 1.59
CA ALA A 23 -6.44 0.89 1.23
C ALA A 23 -7.50 1.99 1.08
N ARG A 24 -8.63 1.69 0.42
CA ARG A 24 -9.79 2.60 0.34
C ARG A 24 -10.33 2.97 1.71
N SER A 25 -10.52 1.98 2.58
CA SER A 25 -11.05 2.21 3.92
C SER A 25 -10.12 3.08 4.76
N LEU A 26 -8.80 2.81 4.74
CA LEU A 26 -7.83 3.62 5.49
C LEU A 26 -7.77 5.06 4.95
N HIS A 27 -7.75 5.21 3.62
CA HIS A 27 -7.74 6.52 2.98
C HIS A 27 -9.00 7.33 3.29
N ALA A 28 -10.18 6.69 3.28
CA ALA A 28 -11.47 7.31 3.62
C ALA A 28 -11.51 7.80 5.08
N GLN A 29 -10.79 7.11 5.98
CA GLN A 29 -10.62 7.55 7.38
C GLN A 29 -9.51 8.60 7.58
N GLY A 30 -8.90 9.11 6.51
CA GLY A 30 -7.93 10.22 6.58
C GLY A 30 -6.46 9.83 6.57
N ALA A 31 -6.12 8.53 6.48
CA ALA A 31 -4.72 8.10 6.40
C ALA A 31 -4.07 8.41 5.04
N THR A 32 -2.79 8.75 5.02
CA THR A 32 -1.97 8.73 3.80
C THR A 32 -1.50 7.30 3.56
N VAL A 33 -1.75 6.75 2.37
CA VAL A 33 -1.55 5.34 2.07
C VAL A 33 -0.45 5.12 1.03
N ALA A 34 0.47 4.21 1.31
CA ALA A 34 1.34 3.59 0.33
C ALA A 34 0.70 2.29 -0.18
N LEU A 35 0.52 2.21 -1.49
CA LEU A 35 -0.10 1.11 -2.21
C LEU A 35 1.00 0.22 -2.78
N HIS A 36 1.18 -0.97 -2.19
CA HIS A 36 2.22 -1.90 -2.61
C HIS A 36 1.68 -3.11 -3.37
N GLY A 37 2.40 -3.52 -4.41
CA GLY A 37 2.18 -4.74 -5.17
C GLY A 37 3.07 -4.84 -6.41
N THR A 38 2.90 -5.91 -7.17
CA THR A 38 3.70 -6.20 -8.38
C THR A 38 3.05 -5.74 -9.69
N ARG A 39 1.76 -5.35 -9.66
CA ARG A 39 1.00 -4.90 -10.84
C ARG A 39 0.84 -3.38 -10.81
N ARG A 40 1.77 -2.68 -11.46
CA ARG A 40 1.86 -1.22 -11.42
C ARG A 40 0.59 -0.53 -11.95
N GLU A 41 0.05 -0.96 -13.08
CA GLU A 41 -1.11 -0.31 -13.69
C GLU A 41 -2.33 -0.33 -12.77
N ALA A 42 -2.55 -1.43 -12.05
CA ALA A 42 -3.65 -1.55 -11.09
C ALA A 42 -3.46 -0.64 -9.86
N LEU A 43 -2.21 -0.44 -9.43
CA LEU A 43 -1.89 0.46 -8.31
C LEU A 43 -2.03 1.92 -8.73
N ASP A 44 -1.56 2.28 -9.92
CA ASP A 44 -1.67 3.64 -10.45
C ASP A 44 -3.15 4.02 -10.65
N ALA A 45 -3.99 3.10 -11.12
CA ALA A 45 -5.44 3.32 -11.20
C ALA A 45 -6.08 3.54 -9.81
N LEU A 46 -5.69 2.74 -8.81
CA LEU A 46 -6.16 2.92 -7.44
C LEU A 46 -5.67 4.24 -6.84
N ALA A 47 -4.41 4.62 -7.06
CA ALA A 47 -3.86 5.89 -6.61
C ALA A 47 -4.56 7.09 -7.23
N ALA A 48 -4.84 7.03 -8.55
CA ALA A 48 -5.58 8.07 -9.25
C ALA A 48 -7.00 8.25 -8.68
N GLU A 49 -7.65 7.16 -8.28
CA GLU A 49 -8.97 7.22 -7.64
C GLU A 49 -8.92 7.82 -6.22
N LEU A 50 -7.89 7.50 -5.43
CA LEU A 50 -7.74 7.97 -4.06
C LEU A 50 -7.20 9.42 -3.98
N GLY A 51 -6.43 9.85 -4.97
CA GLY A 51 -5.90 11.21 -5.06
C GLY A 51 -4.62 11.44 -4.26
N ALA A 52 -4.41 12.68 -3.81
CA ALA A 52 -3.09 13.17 -3.35
C ALA A 52 -2.49 12.44 -2.12
N ARG A 53 -3.30 11.70 -1.35
CA ARG A 53 -2.85 10.94 -0.17
C ARG A 53 -2.57 9.46 -0.48
N ALA A 54 -2.44 9.09 -1.75
CA ALA A 54 -2.11 7.73 -2.17
C ALA A 54 -0.83 7.70 -3.01
N HIS A 55 0.13 6.87 -2.60
CA HIS A 55 1.44 6.77 -3.21
C HIS A 55 1.70 5.33 -3.65
N VAL A 56 2.17 5.14 -4.88
CA VAL A 56 2.48 3.80 -5.41
C VAL A 56 3.92 3.45 -5.11
N VAL A 57 4.13 2.30 -4.46
CA VAL A 57 5.47 1.73 -4.22
C VAL A 57 5.47 0.29 -4.70
N THR A 58 6.37 -0.07 -5.61
CA THR A 58 6.38 -1.41 -6.22
C THR A 58 7.62 -2.19 -5.83
N CYS A 59 7.42 -3.38 -5.29
CA CYS A 59 8.48 -4.33 -4.97
C CYS A 59 7.96 -5.76 -5.19
N SER A 60 8.85 -6.67 -5.59
CA SER A 60 8.55 -8.10 -5.57
C SER A 60 9.12 -8.71 -4.30
N PHE A 61 8.29 -9.43 -3.54
CA PHE A 61 8.75 -10.13 -2.32
C PHE A 61 9.62 -11.35 -2.61
N THR A 62 9.80 -11.71 -3.88
CA THR A 62 10.79 -12.70 -4.30
C THR A 62 12.20 -12.12 -4.41
N ASP A 63 12.34 -10.79 -4.40
CA ASP A 63 13.63 -10.10 -4.44
C ASP A 63 13.93 -9.52 -3.05
N ARG A 64 14.86 -10.15 -2.34
CA ARG A 64 15.23 -9.74 -0.99
C ARG A 64 15.81 -8.33 -0.93
N ALA A 65 16.60 -7.93 -1.93
CA ALA A 65 17.20 -6.60 -1.96
C ALA A 65 16.14 -5.52 -2.21
N ALA A 66 15.10 -5.83 -2.98
CA ALA A 66 13.95 -4.93 -3.15
C ALA A 66 13.11 -4.82 -1.87
N VAL A 67 12.92 -5.92 -1.14
CA VAL A 67 12.20 -5.91 0.16
C VAL A 67 12.91 -5.04 1.19
N GLU A 68 14.24 -5.12 1.27
CA GLU A 68 15.05 -4.31 2.20
C GLU A 68 14.91 -2.79 1.94
N LYS A 69 14.56 -2.40 0.70
CA LYS A 69 14.37 -1.00 0.31
C LYS A 69 12.93 -0.51 0.47
N LEU A 70 11.96 -1.41 0.63
CA LEU A 70 10.55 -1.06 0.63
C LEU A 70 10.17 -0.07 1.74
N ILE A 71 10.58 -0.34 2.98
CA ILE A 71 10.25 0.54 4.12
C ILE A 71 10.90 1.92 3.96
N PRO A 72 12.21 2.04 3.65
CA PRO A 72 12.82 3.33 3.35
C PRO A 72 12.11 4.12 2.25
N GLU A 73 11.67 3.47 1.16
CA GLU A 73 10.91 4.13 0.08
C GLU A 73 9.55 4.65 0.56
N VAL A 74 8.85 3.87 1.39
CA VAL A 74 7.56 4.26 1.97
C VAL A 74 7.72 5.42 2.95
N GLU A 75 8.72 5.38 3.82
CA GLU A 75 9.00 6.47 4.75
C GLU A 75 9.39 7.75 4.01
N ALA A 76 10.17 7.65 2.92
CA ALA A 76 10.50 8.79 2.07
C ALA A 76 9.26 9.37 1.36
N ALA A 77 8.30 8.53 0.95
CA ALA A 77 7.09 8.96 0.27
C ALA A 77 6.05 9.57 1.23
N LEU A 78 5.94 9.03 2.45
CA LEU A 78 4.87 9.38 3.41
C LEU A 78 5.33 10.29 4.55
N GLY A 79 6.65 10.41 4.78
CA GLY A 79 7.22 11.08 5.96
C GLY A 79 7.22 10.22 7.23
N GLY A 80 6.91 8.93 7.13
CA GLY A 80 6.85 7.96 8.24
C GLY A 80 5.98 6.74 7.92
N LEU A 81 5.89 5.80 8.86
CA LEU A 81 5.00 4.63 8.77
C LEU A 81 4.39 4.28 10.13
N ASP A 82 3.10 4.52 10.31
CA ASP A 82 2.35 4.17 11.53
C ASP A 82 1.72 2.77 11.45
N ILE A 83 1.23 2.39 10.26
CA ILE A 83 0.40 1.20 10.06
C ILE A 83 0.99 0.34 8.95
N LEU A 84 1.22 -0.95 9.23
CA LEU A 84 1.58 -1.94 8.23
C LEU A 84 0.49 -3.00 8.10
N VAL A 85 -0.08 -3.13 6.91
CA VAL A 85 -1.00 -4.21 6.53
C VAL A 85 -0.26 -5.22 5.65
N ASN A 86 0.07 -6.37 6.24
CA ASN A 86 0.64 -7.52 5.55
C ASN A 86 -0.47 -8.34 4.87
N ASN A 87 -0.92 -7.88 3.71
CA ASN A 87 -1.98 -8.52 2.92
C ASN A 87 -1.45 -9.20 1.64
N ALA A 88 -0.24 -8.89 1.18
CA ALA A 88 0.33 -9.59 0.02
C ALA A 88 0.41 -11.10 0.26
N GLY A 89 -0.16 -11.88 -0.65
CA GLY A 89 -0.14 -13.33 -0.61
C GLY A 89 -0.59 -13.90 -1.95
N SER A 90 -0.17 -15.13 -2.23
CA SER A 90 -0.60 -15.90 -3.40
C SER A 90 -0.83 -17.34 -2.98
N THR A 91 -1.94 -17.93 -3.40
CA THR A 91 -2.16 -19.36 -3.28
C THR A 91 -1.60 -20.09 -4.52
N ARG A 92 -1.32 -21.38 -4.37
CA ARG A 92 -1.02 -22.28 -5.48
C ARG A 92 -2.09 -23.35 -5.48
N ASP A 93 -3.29 -22.92 -5.84
CA ASP A 93 -4.42 -23.81 -5.96
C ASP A 93 -4.36 -24.39 -7.38
N GLY A 94 -4.01 -25.67 -7.46
CA GLY A 94 -3.99 -26.47 -8.69
C GLY A 94 -5.36 -27.02 -9.02
#